data_AF-A0A2X3E144-F1
#
_entry.id   AF-A0A2X3E144-F1
#
_cell.length_a   1.000
_cell.length_b   1.000
_cell.length_c   1.000
_cell.angle_alpha   90.00
_cell.angle_beta   90.00
_cell.angle_gamma   90.00
#
_symmetry.space_group_name_H-M   'P 1'
#
loop_
_entity.id
_entity.type
_entity.pdbx_description
1 polymer ?
#
loop_
_entity_poly.entity_id
_entity_poly.type
_entity_poly.pdbx_seq_one_letter_code
_entity_poly.pdbx_strand_id
1 'polypeptide(L)'
;MQQMFRRRNSSLPVRIGQQIPWSSWFDAQSSARELTGRCYQHLEQLRKGLPGRFKNRKRHRPSGRPGAAQTRTAQGECLGRTADGKVIYLWQRNGQEDAPLLRELGRLREIAFRAVGEGSGKRRDIDGY
;
A
#
# COMPACT_ATOMS: atom_id res chain seq x y z
N MET A 1 4.78 34.99 10.16
CA MET A 1 4.57 33.55 10.48
C MET A 1 3.12 33.28 10.94
N GLN A 2 2.09 33.59 10.11
CA GLN A 2 0.67 33.47 10.52
C GLN A 2 -0.29 33.07 9.37
N GLN A 3 0.16 32.31 8.35
CA GLN A 3 -0.77 31.85 7.31
C GLN A 3 -1.50 30.54 7.67
N MET A 4 -0.92 29.67 8.50
CA MET A 4 -1.52 28.37 8.83
C MET A 4 -2.78 28.45 9.72
N PHE A 5 -3.04 29.58 10.40
CA PHE A 5 -4.18 29.72 11.31
C PHE A 5 -5.37 30.50 10.74
N ARG A 6 -5.27 31.04 9.52
CA ARG A 6 -6.36 31.82 8.90
C ARG A 6 -7.61 31.00 8.56
N ARG A 7 -7.49 29.69 8.51
CA ARG A 7 -8.60 28.78 8.21
C ARG A 7 -8.80 27.75 9.31
N ARG A 8 -9.23 28.20 10.49
CA ARG A 8 -9.80 27.29 11.50
C ARG A 8 -11.11 26.73 10.95
N ASN A 9 -11.30 25.41 11.01
CA ASN A 9 -12.50 24.68 10.55
C ASN A 9 -12.80 24.70 9.03
N SER A 10 -11.82 24.93 8.16
CA SER A 10 -12.04 24.73 6.70
C SER A 10 -11.61 23.35 6.25
N SER A 11 -12.43 22.68 5.44
CA SER A 11 -12.01 21.49 4.69
C SER A 11 -11.15 21.91 3.50
N LEU A 12 -9.92 21.36 3.41
CA LEU A 12 -9.05 21.53 2.25
C LEU A 12 -9.14 20.27 1.39
N PRO A 13 -9.58 20.37 0.12
CA PRO A 13 -9.56 19.22 -0.77
C PRO A 13 -8.09 18.89 -1.10
N VAL A 14 -7.55 17.85 -0.46
CA VAL A 14 -6.20 17.35 -0.73
C VAL A 14 -6.31 16.14 -1.67
N ARG A 15 -5.63 16.21 -2.82
CA ARG A 15 -5.51 15.08 -3.73
C ARG A 15 -4.17 14.38 -3.51
N ILE A 16 -4.21 13.15 -3.01
CA ILE A 16 -3.01 12.32 -2.81
C ILE A 16 -2.84 11.40 -4.01
N GLY A 17 -1.68 11.51 -4.67
CA GLY A 17 -1.31 10.68 -5.81
C GLY A 17 -0.89 9.25 -5.43
N GLN A 18 -0.47 8.50 -6.44
CA GLN A 18 0.13 7.18 -6.26
C GLN A 18 1.59 7.29 -5.80
N GLN A 19 2.14 6.21 -5.24
CA GLN A 19 3.53 6.21 -4.77
C GLN A 19 4.48 6.15 -5.96
N ILE A 20 5.52 6.98 -5.94
CA ILE A 20 6.61 6.95 -6.93
C ILE A 20 7.75 6.11 -6.34
N PRO A 21 8.10 4.95 -6.92
CA PRO A 21 9.18 4.11 -6.42
C PRO A 21 10.54 4.74 -6.72
N TRP A 22 11.55 4.46 -5.87
CA TRP A 22 12.93 4.95 -6.03
C TRP A 22 13.48 4.71 -7.44
N SER A 23 13.32 3.49 -7.95
CA SER A 23 13.77 3.10 -9.29
C SER A 23 13.13 3.88 -10.45
N SER A 24 11.98 4.54 -10.23
CA SER A 24 11.34 5.34 -11.29
C SER A 24 11.85 6.78 -11.36
N TRP A 25 12.49 7.29 -10.32
CA TRP A 25 12.96 8.69 -10.29
C TRP A 25 14.47 8.81 -10.13
N PHE A 26 15.14 7.78 -9.57
CA PHE A 26 16.58 7.75 -9.51
C PHE A 26 17.17 7.56 -10.90
N ASP A 27 17.95 8.54 -11.32
CA ASP A 27 18.71 8.53 -12.56
C ASP A 27 20.07 9.15 -12.25
N ALA A 28 21.13 8.36 -12.40
CA ALA A 28 22.49 8.75 -12.05
C ALA A 28 23.03 9.89 -12.94
N GLN A 29 22.41 10.13 -14.09
CA GLN A 29 22.82 11.15 -15.06
C GLN A 29 22.02 12.46 -14.93
N SER A 30 20.91 12.45 -14.19
CA SER A 30 20.04 13.62 -14.06
C SER A 30 20.51 14.58 -12.96
N SER A 31 20.54 15.86 -13.27
CA SER A 31 20.80 16.89 -12.25
C SER A 31 19.61 17.06 -11.29
N ALA A 32 19.87 17.54 -10.07
CA ALA A 32 18.82 17.81 -9.09
C ALA A 32 17.72 18.76 -9.61
N ARG A 33 18.11 19.70 -10.49
CA ARG A 33 17.21 20.68 -11.11
C ARG A 33 16.24 20.03 -12.10
N GLU A 34 16.73 19.11 -12.93
CA GLU A 34 15.90 18.36 -13.88
C GLU A 34 14.93 17.42 -13.16
N LEU A 35 15.40 16.74 -12.11
CA LEU A 35 14.55 15.90 -11.25
C LEU A 35 13.41 16.72 -10.64
N THR A 36 13.72 17.91 -10.12
CA THR A 36 12.71 18.80 -9.54
C THR A 36 11.71 19.27 -10.59
N GLY A 37 12.17 19.60 -11.81
CA GLY A 37 11.31 19.93 -12.95
C GLY A 37 10.34 18.80 -13.31
N ARG A 38 10.84 17.55 -13.37
CA ARG A 38 10.01 16.36 -13.60
C ARG A 38 8.97 16.15 -12.50
N CYS A 39 9.33 16.38 -11.23
CA CYS A 39 8.41 16.35 -10.09
C CYS A 39 7.30 17.40 -10.21
N TYR A 40 7.62 18.64 -10.57
CA TYR A 40 6.61 19.68 -10.79
C TYR A 40 5.65 19.32 -11.92
N GLN A 41 6.16 18.82 -13.05
CA GLN A 41 5.31 18.36 -14.15
C GLN A 41 4.38 17.22 -13.73
N HIS A 42 4.88 16.28 -12.91
CA HIS A 42 4.08 15.19 -12.38
C HIS A 42 2.95 15.70 -11.47
N LEU A 43 3.23 16.68 -10.60
CA LEU A 43 2.22 17.30 -9.74
C LEU A 43 1.18 18.08 -10.55
N GLU A 44 1.59 18.77 -11.61
CA GLU A 44 0.65 19.44 -12.53
C GLU A 44 -0.25 18.45 -13.27
N GLN A 45 0.29 17.33 -13.73
CA GLN A 45 -0.50 16.26 -14.33
C GLN A 45 -1.47 15.63 -13.32
N LEU A 46 -1.03 15.43 -12.06
CA LEU A 46 -1.88 14.94 -10.98
C LEU A 46 -3.05 15.89 -10.71
N ARG A 47 -2.81 17.21 -10.74
CA ARG A 47 -3.86 18.24 -10.64
C ARG A 47 -4.87 18.12 -11.78
N LYS A 48 -4.40 17.93 -13.01
CA LYS A 48 -5.22 17.78 -14.23
C LYS A 48 -5.90 16.40 -14.36
N GLY A 49 -5.53 15.43 -13.52
CA GLY A 49 -6.04 14.05 -13.60
C GLY A 49 -5.45 13.22 -14.74
N LEU A 50 -4.36 13.68 -15.35
CA LEU A 50 -3.65 12.98 -16.43
C LEU A 50 -2.66 11.96 -15.84
N PRO A 51 -2.28 10.91 -16.61
CA PRO A 51 -1.21 10.01 -16.20
C PRO A 51 0.08 10.80 -15.98
N GLY A 52 0.67 10.60 -14.80
CA GLY A 52 1.90 11.27 -14.41
C GLY A 52 3.13 10.76 -15.16
N ARG A 53 4.17 11.61 -15.28
CA ARG A 53 5.47 11.27 -15.92
C ARG A 53 6.24 10.09 -15.31
N PHE A 54 5.95 9.72 -14.06
CA PHE A 54 6.64 8.63 -13.36
C PHE A 54 5.78 7.37 -13.38
N LYS A 55 6.42 6.20 -13.51
CA LYS A 55 5.74 4.91 -13.35
C LYS A 55 5.31 4.80 -11.89
N ASN A 56 4.03 5.03 -11.66
CA ASN A 56 3.46 5.06 -10.34
C ASN A 56 3.03 3.67 -9.89
N ARG A 57 3.10 3.42 -8.58
CA ARG A 57 2.64 2.18 -7.96
C ARG A 57 1.42 2.49 -7.10
N LYS A 58 0.41 1.61 -7.14
CA LYS A 58 -0.74 1.74 -6.25
C LYS A 58 -0.27 1.70 -4.81
N ARG A 59 -0.61 2.75 -4.05
CA ARG A 59 -0.31 2.86 -2.62
C ARG A 59 -0.97 1.69 -1.90
N HIS A 60 -0.23 1.02 -1.02
CA HIS A 60 -0.81 0.05 -0.11
C HIS A 60 -1.84 0.77 0.76
N ARG A 61 -3.07 0.24 0.82
CA ARG A 61 -4.04 0.73 1.80
C ARG A 61 -3.59 0.18 3.16
N PRO A 62 -3.39 1.01 4.20
CA PRO A 62 -3.21 0.49 5.55
C PRO A 62 -4.40 -0.43 5.86
N SER A 63 -4.13 -1.59 6.45
CA SER A 63 -5.20 -2.50 6.84
C SER A 63 -6.11 -1.75 7.80
N GLY A 64 -7.42 -1.75 7.53
CA GLY A 64 -8.37 -0.92 8.26
C GLY A 64 -8.35 -1.22 9.76
N ARG A 65 -7.98 -2.45 10.14
CA ARG A 65 -7.76 -2.92 11.51
C ARG A 65 -6.84 -4.17 11.48
N PRO A 66 -5.52 -4.07 11.72
CA PRO A 66 -4.65 -5.26 11.81
C PRO A 66 -5.13 -6.23 12.91
N GLY A 67 -5.75 -5.72 13.98
CA GLY A 67 -6.35 -6.53 15.03
C GLY A 67 -7.48 -7.46 14.54
N ALA A 68 -8.26 -7.07 13.54
CA ALA A 68 -9.37 -7.91 13.05
C ALA A 68 -8.88 -9.18 12.34
N ALA A 69 -7.71 -9.13 11.70
CA ALA A 69 -7.08 -10.31 11.13
C ALA A 69 -6.51 -11.20 12.25
N GLN A 70 -5.84 -10.62 13.25
CA GLN A 70 -5.28 -11.36 14.39
C GLN A 70 -6.36 -12.06 15.21
N THR A 71 -7.48 -11.39 15.50
CA THR A 71 -8.60 -12.00 16.22
C THR A 71 -9.20 -13.18 15.44
N ARG A 72 -9.36 -13.06 14.13
CA ARG A 72 -9.86 -14.17 13.29
C ARG A 72 -8.86 -15.32 13.16
N THR A 73 -7.55 -15.03 13.18
CA THR A 73 -6.52 -16.07 13.27
C THR A 73 -6.60 -16.81 14.61
N ALA A 74 -6.79 -16.11 15.72
CA ALA A 74 -6.94 -16.72 17.04
C ALA A 74 -8.22 -17.55 17.20
N GLN A 75 -9.25 -17.30 16.39
CA GLN A 75 -10.47 -18.12 16.30
C GLN A 75 -10.29 -19.37 15.43
N GLY A 76 -9.19 -19.46 14.67
CA GLY A 76 -8.86 -20.65 13.88
C GLY A 76 -8.46 -21.82 14.76
N GLU A 77 -8.68 -23.03 14.27
CA GLU A 77 -8.23 -24.24 14.94
C GLU A 77 -6.69 -24.30 14.95
N CYS A 78 -6.08 -24.52 16.11
CA CYS A 78 -4.63 -24.66 16.23
C CYS A 78 -4.22 -26.09 15.86
N LEU A 79 -3.56 -26.27 14.72
CA LEU A 79 -3.10 -27.58 14.23
C LEU A 79 -1.82 -28.04 14.91
N GLY A 80 -1.03 -27.11 15.47
CA GLY A 80 0.21 -27.45 16.17
C GLY A 80 1.20 -26.30 16.22
N ARG A 81 2.40 -26.60 16.73
CA ARG A 81 3.52 -25.68 16.81
C ARG A 81 4.75 -26.29 16.15
N THR A 82 5.50 -25.47 15.43
CA THR A 82 6.77 -25.86 14.83
C THR A 82 7.92 -25.77 15.84
N ALA A 83 9.05 -26.42 15.56
CA ALA A 83 10.21 -26.45 16.44
C ALA A 83 10.82 -25.06 16.75
N ASP A 84 10.59 -24.09 15.87
CA ASP A 84 11.00 -22.70 16.01
C ASP A 84 9.92 -21.81 16.68
N GLY A 85 8.90 -22.42 17.28
CA GLY A 85 7.89 -21.73 18.08
C GLY A 85 6.77 -21.05 17.28
N LYS A 86 6.68 -21.24 15.97
CA LYS A 86 5.55 -20.73 15.18
C LYS A 86 4.31 -21.61 15.41
N VAL A 87 3.13 -21.00 15.39
CA VAL A 87 1.84 -21.67 15.57
C VAL A 87 1.14 -21.81 14.22
N ILE A 88 0.62 -23.00 13.94
CA ILE A 88 -0.11 -23.30 12.71
C ILE A 88 -1.61 -23.22 13.03
N TYR A 89 -2.32 -22.34 12.32
CA TYR A 89 -3.77 -22.19 12.44
C TYR A 89 -4.47 -22.63 11.15
N LEU A 90 -5.52 -23.43 11.28
CA LEU A 90 -6.48 -23.71 10.23
C LEU A 90 -7.60 -22.67 10.29
N TRP A 91 -7.74 -21.91 9.21
CA TRP A 91 -8.83 -20.98 9.02
C TRP A 91 -9.59 -21.33 7.75
N GLN A 92 -10.90 -21.44 7.84
CA GLN A 92 -11.78 -21.73 6.72
C GLN A 92 -12.73 -20.55 6.48
N ARG A 93 -12.95 -20.22 5.21
CA ARG A 93 -13.78 -19.07 4.84
C ARG A 93 -15.27 -19.26 5.18
N ASN A 94 -15.76 -20.51 5.21
CA ASN A 94 -17.14 -20.88 5.54
C ASN A 94 -18.21 -19.98 4.88
N GLY A 95 -18.03 -19.67 3.59
CA GLY A 95 -18.95 -18.82 2.83
C GLY A 95 -18.95 -17.33 3.20
N GLN A 96 -18.08 -16.86 4.10
CA GLN A 96 -18.04 -15.45 4.49
C GLN A 96 -17.58 -14.56 3.33
N GLU A 97 -18.39 -13.57 2.98
CA GLU A 97 -18.07 -12.57 1.96
C GLU A 97 -16.89 -11.68 2.38
N ASP A 98 -16.85 -11.27 3.66
CA ASP A 98 -15.75 -10.48 4.21
C ASP A 98 -14.71 -11.35 4.91
N ALA A 99 -13.59 -11.58 4.21
CA ALA A 99 -12.42 -12.29 4.69
C ALA A 99 -11.23 -11.33 4.97
N PRO A 100 -11.15 -10.69 6.15
CA PRO A 100 -10.05 -9.78 6.47
C PRO A 100 -8.71 -10.50 6.60
N LEU A 101 -8.71 -11.79 6.96
CA LEU A 101 -7.49 -12.59 7.01
C LEU A 101 -6.87 -12.71 5.61
N LEU A 102 -7.66 -13.09 4.60
CA LEU A 102 -7.20 -13.14 3.21
C LEU A 102 -6.76 -11.77 2.69
N ARG A 103 -7.50 -10.71 3.05
CA ARG A 103 -7.13 -9.33 2.67
C ARG A 103 -5.79 -8.91 3.27
N GLU A 104 -5.49 -9.34 4.50
CA GLU A 104 -4.23 -9.05 5.17
C GLU A 104 -3.09 -9.91 4.64
N LEU A 105 -3.32 -11.21 4.41
CA LEU A 105 -2.35 -12.09 3.74
C LEU A 105 -1.95 -11.54 2.38
N GLY A 106 -2.92 -11.14 1.55
CA GLY A 106 -2.60 -10.56 0.24
C GLY A 106 -1.91 -9.19 0.32
N ARG A 107 -2.14 -8.42 1.40
CA ARG A 107 -1.37 -7.18 1.64
C ARG A 107 0.08 -7.50 1.98
N LEU A 108 0.32 -8.47 2.86
CA LEU A 108 1.66 -8.89 3.29
C LEU A 108 2.43 -9.55 2.14
N ARG A 109 1.78 -10.41 1.35
CA ARG A 109 2.36 -10.99 0.12
C ARG A 109 2.81 -9.92 -0.86
N GLU A 110 1.94 -8.95 -1.18
CA GLU A 110 2.31 -7.86 -2.08
C GLU A 110 3.47 -7.01 -1.53
N ILE A 111 3.61 -6.85 -0.20
CA ILE A 111 4.77 -6.17 0.40
C ILE A 111 6.04 -7.00 0.23
N ALA A 112 5.98 -8.30 0.55
CA ALA A 112 7.11 -9.20 0.43
C ALA A 112 7.58 -9.33 -1.02
N PHE A 113 6.67 -9.59 -1.96
CA PHE A 113 6.99 -9.70 -3.39
C PHE A 113 7.52 -8.38 -3.97
N ARG A 114 7.01 -7.22 -3.53
CA ARG A 114 7.59 -5.93 -3.92
C ARG A 114 9.03 -5.75 -3.44
N ALA A 115 9.38 -6.27 -2.27
CA ALA A 115 10.73 -6.17 -1.73
C ALA A 115 11.76 -6.93 -2.58
N VAL A 116 11.34 -8.04 -3.21
CA VAL A 116 12.18 -8.85 -4.11
C VAL A 116 12.00 -8.54 -5.59
N GLY A 117 11.14 -7.58 -5.94
CA GLY A 117 10.92 -7.14 -7.33
C GLY A 117 9.83 -7.88 -8.12
N GLU A 118 9.17 -8.88 -7.52
CA GLU A 118 8.12 -9.70 -8.13
C GLU A 118 6.69 -9.22 -7.85
N GLY A 119 6.54 -8.11 -7.10
CA GLY A 119 5.23 -7.60 -6.70
C GLY A 119 4.34 -7.21 -7.88
N SER A 120 3.05 -7.55 -7.79
CA SER A 120 2.06 -7.31 -8.85
C SER A 120 1.78 -5.83 -9.13
N GLY A 121 2.19 -4.92 -8.23
CA GLY A 121 1.86 -3.49 -8.29
C GLY A 121 0.41 -3.18 -7.93
N LYS A 122 -0.41 -4.21 -7.65
CA LYS A 122 -1.80 -4.07 -7.20
C LYS A 122 -1.85 -3.69 -5.72
N ARG A 123 -3.06 -3.45 -5.20
CA ARG A 123 -3.23 -3.10 -3.77
C ARG A 123 -2.94 -4.29 -2.84
N ARG A 124 -3.19 -5.49 -3.32
CA ARG A 124 -3.06 -6.77 -2.64
C ARG A 124 -2.76 -7.82 -3.71
N ASP A 125 -1.99 -8.81 -3.32
CA ASP A 125 -1.76 -10.01 -4.10
C ASP A 125 -2.69 -11.10 -3.55
N ILE A 126 -3.85 -11.25 -4.18
CA ILE A 126 -4.80 -12.34 -3.91
C ILE A 126 -4.96 -13.08 -5.23
N ASP A 127 -4.73 -14.38 -5.21
CA ASP A 127 -5.05 -15.24 -6.35
C ASP A 127 -6.58 -15.19 -6.55
N GLY A 128 -7.04 -15.21 -7.80
CA GLY A 128 -8.46 -15.23 -8.10
C GLY A 128 -9.06 -16.55 -7.62
N TYR A 129 -9.98 -16.48 -6.66
CA TYR A 129 -10.80 -17.61 -6.19
C TYR A 129 -12.24 -17.41 -6.63
#